data_AF-A0A5C6B2K1-F1
#
_entry.id   AF-A0A5C6B2K1-F1
#
_cell.length_a   1.000
_cell.length_b   1.000
_cell.length_c   1.000
_cell.angle_alpha   90.00
_cell.angle_beta   90.00
_cell.angle_gamma   90.00
#
_symmetry.space_group_name_H-M   'P 1'
#
loop_
_entity.id
_entity.type
_entity.pdbx_description
1 polymer ?
#
loop_
_entity_poly.entity_id
_entity_poly.type
_entity_poly.pdbx_seq_one_letter_code
_entity_poly.pdbx_strand_id
1 'polypeptide(L)'
;MNDEPLAYFITFTVYGTFLQGDARWWRSRNEGSRPPQPFLEQWHRDRLNHDVVLLDDEQRSVVEAEIQRLCEFRGWELWKANPRSNHVHVVVTATGYNGAKVRDQIKANCTRVIRERWPSFIDRPVWTAGGDWQCVNTEEELEQLIQYAGEAQDRKDRDVG
;
A
#
# COMPACT_ATOMS: atom_id res chain seq x y z
N MET A 1 -30.67 -0.08 -4.31
CA MET A 1 -29.67 -1.10 -4.70
C MET A 1 -28.36 -0.57 -4.16
N ASN A 2 -27.74 -1.25 -3.21
CA ASN A 2 -26.44 -0.83 -2.70
C ASN A 2 -25.42 -1.12 -3.79
N ASP A 3 -24.92 -0.07 -4.43
CA ASP A 3 -23.84 -0.09 -5.41
C ASP A 3 -22.51 -0.29 -4.67
N GLU A 4 -22.41 -1.38 -3.90
CA GLU A 4 -21.20 -1.74 -3.18
C GLU A 4 -20.18 -2.32 -4.18
N PRO A 5 -18.92 -1.89 -4.11
CA PRO A 5 -17.90 -2.39 -5.01
C PRO A 5 -17.64 -3.88 -4.76
N LEU A 6 -17.31 -4.62 -5.83
CA LEU A 6 -16.95 -6.02 -5.75
C LEU A 6 -15.70 -6.22 -4.88
N ALA A 7 -14.71 -5.33 -5.02
CA ALA A 7 -13.50 -5.35 -4.20
C ALA A 7 -12.87 -3.97 -4.07
N TYR A 8 -11.81 -3.90 -3.26
CA TYR A 8 -10.90 -2.78 -3.17
C TYR A 8 -9.50 -3.21 -3.60
N PHE A 9 -8.88 -2.40 -4.46
CA PHE A 9 -7.43 -2.47 -4.66
C PHE A 9 -6.75 -1.38 -3.85
N ILE A 10 -5.93 -1.80 -2.89
CA ILE A 10 -5.28 -0.95 -1.91
C ILE A 10 -3.77 -0.98 -2.14
N THR A 11 -3.14 0.20 -2.06
CA THR A 11 -1.68 0.34 -2.11
C THR A 11 -1.20 1.24 -0.98
N PHE A 12 -0.18 0.81 -0.24
CA PHE A 12 0.53 1.70 0.68
C PHE A 12 2.03 1.43 0.65
N THR A 13 2.82 2.47 0.90
CA THR A 13 4.28 2.43 0.76
C THR A 13 4.97 2.52 2.12
N VAL A 14 6.19 2.01 2.17
CA VAL A 14 7.12 2.22 3.30
C VAL A 14 7.41 3.71 3.44
N TYR A 15 7.73 4.15 4.65
CA TYR A 15 8.08 5.55 4.91
C TYR A 15 9.28 5.99 4.06
N GLY A 16 9.16 7.15 3.42
CA GLY A 16 10.24 7.77 2.65
C GLY A 16 10.53 7.12 1.29
N THR A 17 9.74 6.11 0.89
CA THR A 17 9.89 5.43 -0.41
C THR A 17 8.97 5.96 -1.51
N PHE A 18 8.10 6.94 -1.23
CA PHE A 18 7.28 7.62 -2.24
C PHE A 18 7.12 9.09 -1.86
N LEU A 19 7.96 9.96 -2.42
CA LEU A 19 8.06 11.38 -2.05
C LEU A 19 7.30 12.27 -3.06
N GLN A 20 7.04 13.54 -2.71
CA GLN A 20 6.57 14.49 -3.71
C GLN A 20 7.73 14.82 -4.67
N GLY A 21 7.43 14.93 -5.95
CA GLY A 21 8.44 15.06 -7.00
C GLY A 21 9.03 13.73 -7.48
N ASP A 22 8.59 12.60 -6.91
CA ASP A 22 9.08 11.26 -7.28
C ASP A 22 8.97 11.00 -8.78
N ALA A 23 10.03 10.39 -9.31
CA ALA A 23 10.17 10.01 -10.72
C ALA A 23 9.02 9.14 -11.26
N ARG A 24 8.23 8.50 -10.38
CA ARG A 24 7.12 7.60 -10.75
C ARG A 24 5.77 8.32 -10.85
N TRP A 25 5.78 9.62 -11.17
CA TRP A 25 4.60 10.48 -11.21
C TRP A 25 3.87 10.51 -9.85
N TRP A 26 4.27 11.45 -9.00
CA TRP A 26 3.68 11.61 -7.69
C TRP A 26 2.25 12.16 -7.78
N ARG A 27 1.38 11.76 -6.83
CA ARG A 27 0.04 12.34 -6.73
C ARG A 27 0.04 13.56 -5.81
N SER A 28 -0.35 14.71 -6.36
CA SER A 28 -0.73 15.89 -5.59
C SER A 28 -2.12 15.67 -5.00
N ARG A 29 -2.28 16.06 -3.73
CA ARG A 29 -3.57 15.94 -3.00
C ARG A 29 -4.71 16.72 -3.66
N ASN A 30 -4.39 17.77 -4.43
CA ASN A 30 -5.37 18.67 -5.04
C ASN A 30 -5.49 18.53 -6.56
N GLU A 31 -4.50 17.93 -7.23
CA GLU A 31 -4.38 18.01 -8.70
C GLU A 31 -4.09 16.66 -9.37
N GLY A 32 -4.10 15.56 -8.60
CA GLY A 32 -3.87 14.23 -9.17
C GLY A 32 -2.41 14.01 -9.58
N SER A 33 -2.21 13.22 -10.65
CA SER A 33 -0.88 12.81 -11.11
C SER A 33 -0.08 14.01 -11.59
N ARG A 34 1.14 14.19 -11.06
CA ARG A 34 2.06 15.26 -11.47
C ARG A 34 3.36 14.66 -12.01
N PRO A 35 4.01 15.34 -12.98
CA PRO A 35 5.28 14.88 -13.52
C PRO A 35 6.37 14.89 -12.43
N PRO A 36 7.45 14.13 -12.64
CA PRO A 36 8.64 14.15 -11.79
C PRO A 36 9.16 15.57 -11.54
N GLN A 37 9.54 15.83 -10.30
CA GLN A 37 10.21 17.07 -9.89
C GLN A 37 11.43 16.70 -9.02
N PRO A 38 12.59 16.38 -9.64
CA PRO A 38 13.74 15.82 -8.93
C PRO A 38 14.27 16.71 -7.79
N PHE A 39 14.25 18.03 -7.97
CA PHE A 39 14.64 18.96 -6.90
C PHE A 39 13.66 18.94 -5.72
N LEU A 40 12.36 18.76 -5.98
CA LEU A 40 11.36 18.60 -4.93
C LEU A 40 11.53 17.26 -4.20
N GLU A 41 11.80 16.19 -4.95
CA GLU A 41 12.08 14.86 -4.39
C GLU A 41 13.29 14.90 -3.47
N GLN A 42 14.40 15.48 -3.93
CA GLN A 42 15.61 15.65 -3.12
C GLN A 42 15.35 16.52 -1.89
N TRP A 43 14.64 17.64 -2.06
CA TRP A 43 14.27 18.53 -0.96
C TRP A 43 13.46 17.84 0.14
N HIS A 44 12.56 16.92 -0.23
CA HIS A 44 11.82 16.09 0.72
C HIS A 44 12.68 14.99 1.33
N ARG A 45 13.55 14.37 0.53
CA ARG A 45 14.47 13.31 0.96
C ARG A 45 15.43 13.81 2.05
N ASP A 46 15.97 15.01 1.87
CA ASP A 46 16.88 15.67 2.82
C ASP A 46 16.18 16.08 4.14
N ARG A 47 14.84 16.04 4.17
CA ARG A 47 14.00 16.42 5.32
C ARG A 47 13.27 15.23 5.94
N LEU A 48 13.66 14.01 5.61
CA LEU A 48 13.17 12.84 6.33
C LEU A 48 13.68 12.89 7.77
N ASN A 49 12.77 12.69 8.73
CA ASN A 49 13.11 12.66 10.15
C ASN A 49 13.78 11.33 10.56
N HIS A 50 13.69 10.32 9.69
CA HIS A 50 14.24 8.99 9.92
C HIS A 50 14.81 8.43 8.62
N ASP A 51 15.83 7.58 8.72
CA ASP A 51 16.38 6.86 7.56
C ASP A 51 15.32 5.97 6.92
N VAL A 52 15.35 5.76 5.61
CA VAL A 52 14.45 4.80 4.95
C VAL A 52 14.86 3.37 5.31
N VAL A 53 13.92 2.58 5.85
CA VAL A 53 14.14 1.16 6.16
C VAL A 53 13.15 0.34 5.34
N LEU A 54 13.66 -0.38 4.35
CA LEU A 54 12.88 -1.29 3.51
C LEU A 54 12.54 -2.57 4.25
N LEU A 55 11.48 -3.25 3.81
CA LEU A 55 11.11 -4.56 4.33
C LEU A 55 12.04 -5.64 3.78
N ASP A 56 12.60 -6.43 4.68
CA ASP A 56 13.28 -7.68 4.32
C ASP A 56 12.28 -8.83 4.08
N ASP A 57 12.78 -10.01 3.72
CA ASP A 57 11.95 -11.17 3.39
C ASP A 57 11.07 -11.62 4.56
N GLU A 58 11.62 -11.64 5.77
CA GLU A 58 10.88 -12.05 6.97
C GLU A 58 9.77 -11.05 7.30
N GLN A 59 10.07 -9.75 7.23
CA GLN A 59 9.11 -8.67 7.44
C GLN A 59 7.99 -8.72 6.41
N ARG A 60 8.30 -9.01 5.14
CA ARG A 60 7.29 -9.17 4.08
C ARG A 60 6.38 -10.36 4.36
N SER A 61 6.93 -11.52 4.73
CA SER A 61 6.13 -12.70 5.09
C SER A 61 5.23 -12.45 6.30
N VAL A 62 5.72 -11.72 7.31
CA VAL A 62 4.91 -11.37 8.49
C VAL A 62 3.79 -10.40 8.15
N VAL A 63 4.04 -9.42 7.27
CA VAL A 63 3.00 -8.50 6.79
C VAL A 63 1.94 -9.26 5.99
N GLU A 64 2.34 -10.19 5.11
CA GLU A 64 1.41 -11.00 4.32
C GLU A 64 0.50 -11.84 5.22
N ALA A 65 1.10 -12.55 6.18
CA ALA A 65 0.37 -13.37 7.14
C ALA A 65 -0.59 -12.55 8.01
N GLU A 66 -0.21 -11.33 8.41
CA GLU A 66 -1.08 -10.45 9.19
C GLU A 66 -2.27 -9.92 8.38
N ILE A 67 -2.08 -9.66 7.08
CA ILE A 67 -3.18 -9.30 6.17
C ILE A 67 -4.16 -10.46 6.05
N GLN A 68 -3.65 -11.68 5.81
CA GLN A 68 -4.47 -12.90 5.75
C GLN A 68 -5.28 -13.08 7.04
N ARG A 69 -4.61 -13.07 8.19
CA ARG A 69 -5.23 -13.20 9.52
C ARG A 69 -6.30 -12.13 9.77
N LEU A 70 -6.05 -10.87 9.40
CA LEU A 70 -7.02 -9.80 9.58
C LEU A 70 -8.25 -10.00 8.69
N CYS A 71 -8.06 -10.38 7.42
CA CYS A 71 -9.15 -10.66 6.50
C CYS A 71 -10.03 -11.80 7.01
N GLU A 72 -9.43 -12.92 7.44
CA GLU A 72 -10.14 -14.03 8.07
C GLU A 72 -10.93 -13.58 9.31
N PHE A 73 -10.29 -12.83 10.21
CA PHE A 73 -10.94 -12.33 11.43
C PHE A 73 -12.12 -11.39 11.14
N ARG A 74 -12.05 -10.60 10.07
CA ARG A 74 -13.10 -9.66 9.65
C ARG A 74 -14.17 -10.30 8.77
N GLY A 75 -13.97 -11.52 8.30
CA GLY A 75 -14.80 -12.13 7.26
C GLY A 75 -14.68 -11.41 5.92
N TRP A 76 -13.53 -10.81 5.64
CA TRP A 76 -13.22 -10.23 4.33
C TRP A 76 -12.61 -11.29 3.43
N GLU A 77 -12.98 -11.29 2.16
CA GLU A 77 -12.40 -12.19 1.18
C GLU A 77 -11.12 -11.57 0.61
N LEU A 78 -9.99 -12.20 0.92
CA LEU A 78 -8.69 -11.77 0.40
C LEU A 78 -8.40 -12.47 -0.92
N TRP A 79 -8.33 -11.69 -1.99
CA TRP A 79 -7.93 -12.18 -3.30
C TRP A 79 -6.41 -12.21 -3.47
N LYS A 80 -5.75 -11.14 -3.00
CA LYS A 80 -4.30 -11.01 -3.10
C LYS A 80 -3.74 -10.12 -1.99
N ALA A 81 -2.65 -10.54 -1.39
CA ALA A 81 -1.73 -9.68 -0.67
C ALA A 81 -0.34 -9.86 -1.30
N ASN A 82 0.37 -8.77 -1.54
CA ASN A 82 1.74 -8.83 -2.05
C ASN A 82 2.58 -7.73 -1.40
N PRO A 83 3.17 -8.00 -0.22
CA PRO A 83 4.17 -7.12 0.36
C PRO A 83 5.48 -7.19 -0.41
N ARG A 84 5.96 -6.02 -0.83
CA ARG A 84 7.24 -5.78 -1.49
C ARG A 84 8.18 -5.05 -0.52
N SER A 85 9.44 -4.86 -0.91
CA SER A 85 10.43 -4.23 -0.03
C SER A 85 10.06 -2.79 0.31
N ASN A 86 9.38 -2.08 -0.59
CA ASN A 86 9.06 -0.66 -0.45
C ASN A 86 7.55 -0.33 -0.51
N HIS A 87 6.67 -1.28 -0.79
CA HIS A 87 5.22 -1.08 -0.83
C HIS A 87 4.44 -2.39 -0.63
N VAL A 88 3.13 -2.28 -0.45
CA VAL A 88 2.21 -3.41 -0.29
C VAL A 88 1.01 -3.18 -1.19
N HIS A 89 0.65 -4.21 -1.96
CA HIS A 89 -0.60 -4.29 -2.70
C HIS A 89 -1.56 -5.28 -2.04
N VAL A 90 -2.85 -4.90 -1.97
CA VAL A 90 -3.92 -5.78 -1.46
C VAL A 90 -5.14 -5.67 -2.35
N VAL A 91 -5.71 -6.80 -2.76
CA VAL A 91 -7.02 -6.92 -3.41
C VAL A 91 -7.94 -7.66 -2.46
N VAL A 92 -9.02 -7.02 -2.00
CA VAL A 92 -9.88 -7.55 -0.93
C VAL A 92 -11.34 -7.13 -1.12
N THR A 93 -12.26 -8.06 -0.92
CA THR A 93 -13.69 -7.76 -0.82
C THR A 93 -14.07 -7.58 0.65
N ALA A 94 -14.64 -6.42 0.96
CA ALA A 94 -14.98 -6.02 2.32
C ALA A 94 -16.37 -5.37 2.37
N THR A 95 -17.41 -6.19 2.20
CA THR A 95 -18.82 -5.77 2.17
C THR A 95 -19.20 -4.95 3.41
N GLY A 96 -19.88 -3.82 3.20
CA GLY A 96 -20.25 -2.88 4.26
C GLY A 96 -19.11 -2.02 4.83
N TYR A 97 -17.91 -2.05 4.24
CA TYR A 97 -16.77 -1.20 4.65
C TYR A 97 -16.32 -0.28 3.53
N ASN A 98 -16.02 0.97 3.88
CA ASN A 98 -15.32 1.92 3.02
C ASN A 98 -13.84 1.51 2.82
N GLY A 99 -13.33 1.58 1.59
CA GLY A 99 -11.94 1.26 1.23
C GLY A 99 -10.85 1.99 2.04
N ALA A 100 -11.03 3.27 2.39
CA ALA A 100 -10.13 3.99 3.30
C ALA A 100 -10.08 3.33 4.69
N LYS A 101 -11.22 2.89 5.22
CA LYS A 101 -11.32 2.20 6.52
C LYS A 101 -10.70 0.80 6.45
N VAL A 102 -10.81 0.11 5.32
CA VAL A 102 -10.13 -1.18 5.07
C VAL A 102 -8.61 -0.97 5.05
N ARG A 103 -8.12 -0.02 4.24
CA ARG A 103 -6.70 0.36 4.16
C ARG A 103 -6.13 0.69 5.53
N ASP A 104 -6.79 1.57 6.29
CA ASP A 104 -6.26 2.05 7.57
C ASP A 104 -6.19 0.93 8.61
N GLN A 105 -7.16 0.01 8.62
CA GLN A 105 -7.13 -1.16 9.50
C GLN A 105 -6.01 -2.14 9.13
N ILE A 106 -5.82 -2.42 7.84
CA ILE A 106 -4.71 -3.26 7.37
C ILE A 106 -3.39 -2.64 7.80
N LYS A 107 -3.15 -1.36 7.49
CA LYS A 107 -1.91 -0.66 7.86
C LYS A 107 -1.65 -0.65 9.36
N ALA A 108 -2.68 -0.43 10.17
CA ALA A 108 -2.54 -0.43 11.63
C ALA A 108 -2.12 -1.81 12.17
N ASN A 109 -2.73 -2.88 11.66
CA ASN A 109 -2.39 -4.25 12.06
C ASN A 109 -0.98 -4.65 11.59
N CYS A 110 -0.60 -4.32 10.36
CA CYS A 110 0.76 -4.55 9.88
C CYS A 110 1.80 -3.75 10.67
N THR A 111 1.48 -2.51 11.06
CA THR A 111 2.35 -1.70 11.94
C THR A 111 2.54 -2.37 13.29
N ARG A 112 1.45 -2.88 13.88
CA ARG A 112 1.47 -3.57 15.18
C ARG A 112 2.40 -4.78 15.13
N VAL A 113 2.19 -5.70 14.19
CA VAL A 113 3.00 -6.93 14.12
C VAL A 113 4.48 -6.65 13.80
N ILE A 114 4.77 -5.61 12.99
CA ILE A 114 6.16 -5.21 12.73
C ILE A 114 6.80 -4.70 14.04
N ARG A 115 6.13 -3.83 14.78
CA ARG A 115 6.69 -3.26 16.02
C ARG A 115 6.84 -4.27 17.15
N GLU A 116 5.98 -5.29 17.19
CA GLU A 116 6.09 -6.39 18.16
C GLU A 116 7.36 -7.24 17.94
N ARG A 117 7.83 -7.37 16.70
CA ARG A 117 8.96 -8.24 16.34
C ARG A 117 10.27 -7.49 16.11
N TRP A 118 10.20 -6.26 15.60
CA TRP A 118 11.37 -5.46 15.25
C TRP A 118 11.36 -4.12 15.99
N PRO A 119 12.06 -4.02 17.14
CA PRO A 119 12.16 -2.79 17.91
C PRO A 119 12.74 -1.60 17.14
N SER A 120 13.48 -1.84 16.05
CA SER A 120 13.99 -0.81 15.14
C SER A 120 12.88 0.04 14.51
N PHE A 121 11.62 -0.44 14.49
CA PHE A 121 10.46 0.29 13.99
C PHE A 121 9.62 0.98 15.08
N ILE A 122 10.08 0.98 16.34
CA ILE A 122 9.49 1.74 17.44
C ILE A 122 9.87 3.23 17.29
N ASP A 123 8.97 4.13 17.70
CA ASP A 123 9.13 5.60 17.66
C ASP A 123 9.46 6.20 16.29
N ARG A 124 9.14 5.47 15.22
CA ARG A 124 9.27 5.92 13.85
C ARG A 124 8.10 5.45 12.98
N PRO A 125 7.82 6.12 11.85
CA PRO A 125 6.87 5.64 10.87
C PRO A 125 7.41 4.40 10.14
N VAL A 126 6.57 3.36 10.04
CA VAL A 126 6.81 2.20 9.16
C VAL A 126 6.36 2.52 7.73
N TRP A 127 5.18 3.12 7.61
CA TRP A 127 4.51 3.42 6.35
C TRP A 127 4.47 4.92 6.07
N THR A 128 4.41 5.30 4.80
CA THR A 128 4.01 6.64 4.39
C THR A 128 2.59 6.94 4.89
N ALA A 129 2.31 8.19 5.25
CA ALA A 129 0.97 8.59 5.71
C ALA A 129 -0.08 8.34 4.61
N GLY A 130 -1.24 7.79 4.98
CA GLY A 130 -2.32 7.47 4.03
C GLY A 130 -2.01 6.26 3.14
N GLY A 131 -2.15 6.41 1.82
CA GLY A 131 -2.09 5.33 0.84
C GLY A 131 -3.28 5.40 -0.12
N ASP A 132 -3.23 4.64 -1.19
CA ASP A 132 -4.24 4.63 -2.24
C ASP A 132 -5.24 3.49 -2.04
N TRP A 133 -6.47 3.71 -2.49
CA TRP A 133 -7.48 2.67 -2.62
C TRP A 133 -8.40 3.03 -3.78
N GLN A 134 -8.84 2.03 -4.54
CA GLN A 134 -9.82 2.19 -5.61
C GLN A 134 -10.90 1.11 -5.50
N CYS A 135 -12.13 1.48 -5.83
CA CYS A 135 -13.21 0.53 -6.02
C CYS A 135 -12.94 -0.31 -7.27
N VAL A 136 -13.28 -1.58 -7.18
CA VAL A 136 -13.29 -2.53 -8.30
C VAL A 136 -14.75 -2.95 -8.47
N ASN A 137 -15.33 -2.69 -9.63
CA ASN A 137 -16.78 -2.83 -9.83
C ASN A 137 -17.15 -3.92 -10.85
N THR A 138 -16.17 -4.50 -11.54
CA THR A 138 -16.38 -5.59 -12.50
C THR A 138 -15.47 -6.77 -12.18
N GLU A 139 -15.91 -7.98 -12.55
CA GLU A 139 -15.10 -9.20 -12.40
C GLU A 139 -13.83 -9.13 -13.26
N GLU A 140 -13.91 -8.54 -14.45
CA GLU A 140 -12.76 -8.35 -15.33
C GLU A 140 -11.69 -7.45 -14.70
N GLU A 141 -12.08 -6.30 -14.11
CA GLU A 141 -11.13 -5.45 -13.38
C GLU A 141 -10.53 -6.17 -12.17
N LEU A 142 -11.33 -7.00 -11.49
CA LEU A 142 -10.87 -7.79 -10.35
C LEU A 142 -9.79 -8.78 -10.76
N GLU A 143 -10.03 -9.57 -11.80
CA GLU A 143 -9.05 -10.54 -12.33
C GLU A 143 -7.74 -9.85 -12.75
N GLN A 144 -7.84 -8.74 -13.49
CA GLN A 144 -6.68 -7.95 -13.91
C GLN A 144 -5.88 -7.42 -12.72
N LEU A 145 -6.54 -6.93 -11.68
CA LEU A 145 -5.88 -6.41 -10.48
C LEU A 145 -5.26 -7.51 -9.62
N ILE A 146 -5.85 -8.70 -9.57
CA ILE A 146 -5.26 -9.87 -8.90
C ILE A 146 -3.94 -10.26 -9.59
N GLN A 147 -3.94 -10.34 -10.92
CA GLN A 147 -2.75 -10.65 -11.69
C GLN A 147 -1.69 -9.55 -11.52
N TYR A 148 -2.07 -8.29 -11.76
CA TYR A 148 -1.18 -7.14 -11.59
C TYR A 148 -0.57 -7.08 -10.19
N ALA A 149 -1.38 -7.25 -9.14
CA ALA A 149 -0.91 -7.24 -7.76
C ALA A 149 0.04 -8.41 -7.46
N GLY A 150 -0.06 -9.54 -8.16
CA GLY A 150 0.87 -10.66 -8.03
C GLY A 150 2.20 -10.45 -8.76
N GLU A 151 2.18 -9.80 -9.92
CA GLU A 151 3.36 -9.59 -10.75
C GLU A 151 4.15 -8.34 -10.34
N ALA A 152 3.48 -7.32 -9.78
CA ALA A 152 4.09 -6.08 -9.35
C ALA A 152 5.28 -6.34 -8.40
N GLN A 153 6.49 -6.16 -8.91
CA GLN A 153 7.74 -6.14 -8.14
C GLN A 153 7.97 -4.75 -7.55
N ASP A 154 9.16 -4.47 -6.99
CA ASP A 154 9.60 -3.19 -6.39
C ASP A 154 9.64 -2.00 -7.38
N ARG A 155 8.51 -1.73 -8.04
CA ARG A 155 8.29 -1.05 -9.33
C ARG A 155 9.24 0.12 -9.61
N LYS A 156 10.14 -0.10 -10.58
CA LYS A 156 10.31 0.77 -11.75
C LYS A 156 9.15 0.48 -12.73
N ASP A 157 8.67 1.52 -13.38
CA ASP A 157 7.83 1.51 -14.59
C ASP A 157 6.32 1.27 -14.39
N ARG A 158 5.60 2.40 -14.32
CA ARG A 158 4.33 2.57 -15.02
C ARG A 158 4.66 3.16 -16.40
N ASP A 159 4.93 2.31 -17.38
CA ASP A 159 4.52 2.61 -18.74
C ASP A 159 3.01 2.39 -18.77
N VAL A 160 2.27 3.49 -18.82
CA VAL A 160 0.85 3.48 -19.20
C VAL A 160 0.86 3.86 -20.68
N GLY A 161 0.41 2.92 -21.51
CA GLY A 161 0.11 3.17 -22.92
C GLY A 161 -1.06 4.13 -23.11
#